data_AF-A0A1X7SNX0-F1
#
_entry.id   AF-A0A1X7SNX0-F1
#
_cell.length_a   1.000
_cell.length_b   1.000
_cell.length_c   1.000
_cell.angle_alpha   90.00
_cell.angle_beta   90.00
_cell.angle_gamma   90.00
#
_symmetry.space_group_name_H-M   'P 1'
#
loop_
_entity.id
_entity.type
_entity.pdbx_description
1 polymer ?
#
loop_
_entity_poly.entity_id
_entity_poly.type
_entity_poly.pdbx_seq_one_letter_code
_entity_poly.pdbx_strand_id
1 'polypeptide(L)'
;MEVILVFLLLSFLSSVKGQSQIPRTGTVMLTNGDNNRDGDVQIYHDGGWNYICYDDGTNDDFADVVCHQLGYTGGESSKSGY
;
A
#
# COMPACT_ATOMS: atom_id res chain seq x y z
N MET A 1 23.22 34.47 -21.05
CA MET A 1 22.77 33.15 -21.54
C MET A 1 23.10 32.04 -20.56
N GLU A 2 24.28 32.05 -19.91
CA GLU A 2 24.68 31.01 -18.93
C GLU A 2 23.86 30.97 -17.63
N VAL A 3 23.42 32.12 -17.11
CA VAL A 3 22.59 32.17 -15.88
C VAL A 3 21.26 31.41 -16.02
N ILE A 4 20.68 31.38 -17.22
CA ILE A 4 19.41 30.65 -17.48
C ILE A 4 19.63 29.14 -17.33
N LEU A 5 20.76 28.61 -17.79
CA LEU A 5 21.11 27.19 -17.65
C LEU A 5 21.32 26.82 -16.18
N VAL A 6 21.91 27.71 -15.39
CA VAL A 6 22.10 27.52 -13.94
C VAL A 6 20.75 27.47 -13.21
N PHE A 7 19.82 28.39 -13.50
CA PHE A 7 18.48 28.37 -12.90
C PHE A 7 17.70 27.11 -13.28
N LEU A 8 17.77 26.68 -14.54
CA LEU A 8 17.10 25.46 -14.99
C LEU A 8 17.70 24.20 -14.33
N LEU A 9 19.02 24.08 -14.25
CA LEU A 9 19.68 22.96 -13.56
C LEU A 9 19.33 22.91 -12.06
N LEU A 10 19.34 24.05 -11.38
CA LEU A 10 18.97 24.14 -9.96
C LEU A 10 17.49 23.80 -9.73
N SER A 11 16.61 24.25 -10.62
CA SER A 11 15.18 23.91 -10.57
C SER A 11 14.94 22.41 -10.84
N PHE A 12 15.69 21.83 -11.78
CA PHE A 12 15.61 20.41 -12.12
C PHE A 12 16.09 19.56 -10.94
N LEU A 13 17.26 19.89 -10.35
CA LEU A 13 17.81 19.24 -9.15
C LEU A 13 16.88 19.34 -7.94
N SER A 14 16.19 20.47 -7.76
CA SER A 14 15.19 20.66 -6.70
C SER A 14 13.94 19.80 -6.90
N SER A 15 13.59 19.50 -8.16
CA SER A 15 12.47 18.65 -8.53
C SER A 15 12.79 17.15 -8.45
N VAL A 16 14.07 16.75 -8.51
CA VAL A 16 14.50 15.34 -8.29
C VAL A 16 14.57 14.96 -6.81
N LYS A 17 14.00 15.76 -5.91
CA LYS A 17 13.78 15.34 -4.53
C LYS A 17 12.67 14.29 -4.53
N GLY A 18 13.06 13.06 -4.87
CA GLY A 18 12.27 11.87 -4.65
C GLY A 18 11.88 11.88 -3.17
N GLN A 19 10.65 12.32 -2.91
CA GLN A 19 10.05 12.14 -1.60
C GLN A 19 10.15 10.65 -1.32
N SER A 20 10.88 10.25 -0.28
CA SER A 20 10.80 8.88 0.23
C SER A 20 9.30 8.60 0.42
N GLN A 21 8.71 7.80 -0.47
CA GLN A 21 7.28 7.53 -0.47
C GLN A 21 7.02 6.54 0.66
N ILE A 22 7.13 7.03 1.90
CA ILE A 22 6.71 6.30 3.07
C ILE A 22 5.18 6.20 2.97
N PRO A 23 4.59 4.99 2.96
CA PRO A 23 3.14 4.84 2.92
C PRO A 23 2.47 5.58 4.08
N ARG A 24 1.21 5.97 3.92
CA ARG A 24 0.46 6.55 5.04
C ARG A 24 -0.01 5.42 5.95
N THR A 25 -0.09 5.68 7.25
CA THR A 25 -0.72 4.74 8.18
C THR A 25 -2.13 4.35 7.68
N GLY A 26 -2.43 3.06 7.68
CA GLY A 26 -3.66 2.51 7.13
C GLY A 26 -3.60 2.15 5.65
N THR A 27 -2.47 2.33 4.97
CA THR A 27 -2.28 1.78 3.61
C THR A 27 -2.30 0.26 3.70
N VAL A 28 -3.03 -0.40 2.80
CA VAL A 28 -3.15 -1.86 2.74
C VAL A 28 -2.48 -2.41 1.49
N MET A 29 -1.93 -3.62 1.59
CA MET A 29 -1.47 -4.42 0.46
C MET A 29 -1.79 -5.90 0.66
N LEU A 30 -1.87 -6.63 -0.45
CA LEU A 30 -1.96 -8.09 -0.45
C LEU A 30 -0.57 -8.65 -0.81
N THR A 31 -0.15 -9.69 -0.09
CA THR A 31 1.13 -10.37 -0.27
C THR A 31 0.96 -11.88 -0.27
N ASN A 32 1.89 -12.64 -0.82
CA ASN A 32 1.81 -14.11 -0.86
C ASN A 32 0.57 -14.69 -1.58
N GLY A 33 -0.09 -13.92 -2.45
CA GLY A 33 -1.12 -14.41 -3.36
C GLY A 33 -0.56 -14.80 -4.74
N ASP A 34 -1.39 -15.49 -5.52
CA ASP A 34 -1.08 -15.87 -6.90
C ASP A 34 -1.15 -14.68 -7.87
N ASN A 35 -1.94 -13.65 -7.52
CA ASN A 35 -2.06 -12.42 -8.28
C ASN A 35 -2.24 -11.21 -7.35
N ASN A 36 -2.61 -10.05 -7.92
CA ASN A 36 -2.75 -8.80 -7.17
C ASN A 36 -4.10 -8.64 -6.44
N ARG A 37 -4.96 -9.66 -6.46
CA ARG A 37 -6.32 -9.64 -5.88
C ARG A 37 -6.51 -10.68 -4.78
N ASP A 38 -5.46 -11.40 -4.41
CA ASP A 38 -5.49 -12.42 -3.36
C ASP A 38 -4.20 -12.35 -2.53
N GLY A 39 -4.24 -12.97 -1.36
CA GLY A 39 -3.09 -13.11 -0.47
C GLY A 39 -3.34 -12.61 0.96
N ASP A 40 -2.27 -12.65 1.74
CA ASP A 40 -2.21 -12.16 3.11
C ASP A 40 -2.31 -10.63 3.14
N VAL A 41 -3.19 -10.12 4.00
CA VAL A 41 -3.38 -8.69 4.22
C VAL A 41 -2.27 -8.14 5.11
N GLN A 42 -1.57 -7.12 4.61
CA GLN A 42 -0.66 -6.30 5.40
C GLN A 42 -1.12 -4.85 5.45
N ILE A 43 -0.95 -4.22 6.61
CA ILE A 43 -1.27 -2.82 6.86
C ILE A 43 -0.01 -2.05 7.25
N TYR A 44 0.15 -0.85 6.70
CA TYR A 44 1.19 0.06 7.13
C TYR A 44 0.79 0.73 8.44
N HIS A 45 1.49 0.43 9.52
CA HIS A 45 1.24 0.97 10.87
C HIS A 45 2.56 1.07 11.65
N ASP A 46 2.70 2.10 12.48
CA ASP A 46 3.91 2.37 13.28
C ASP A 46 5.24 2.34 12.51
N GLY A 47 5.22 2.87 11.29
CA GLY A 47 6.43 2.99 10.47
C GLY A 47 6.79 1.73 9.67
N GLY A 48 5.99 0.66 9.74
CA GLY A 48 6.26 -0.61 9.05
C GLY A 48 5.02 -1.29 8.48
N TRP A 49 5.25 -2.30 7.66
CA TRP A 49 4.22 -3.22 7.20
C TRP A 49 4.05 -4.36 8.20
N ASN A 50 2.82 -4.59 8.63
CA ASN A 50 2.48 -5.61 9.62
C ASN A 50 1.32 -6.47 9.14
N TYR A 51 1.30 -7.73 9.57
CA TYR A 51 0.16 -8.62 9.37
C TYR A 51 -0.96 -8.31 10.35
N ILE A 52 -2.19 -8.58 9.93
CA ILE A 52 -3.36 -8.51 10.79
C ILE A 52 -3.54 -9.87 11.46
N CYS A 53 -3.78 -9.87 12.77
CA CYS A 53 -4.05 -11.11 13.50
C CYS A 53 -5.37 -11.71 13.02
N TYR A 54 -5.33 -12.99 12.67
CA TYR A 54 -6.54 -13.71 12.30
C TYR A 54 -7.39 -14.00 13.54
N ASP A 55 -8.62 -13.51 13.54
CA ASP A 55 -9.61 -13.67 14.60
C ASP A 55 -11.04 -13.72 14.03
N ASP A 56 -12.06 -13.67 14.90
CA ASP A 56 -13.48 -13.69 14.50
C ASP A 56 -13.88 -12.50 13.61
N GLY A 57 -13.11 -11.41 13.63
CA GLY A 57 -13.30 -10.24 12.77
C GLY A 57 -12.69 -10.41 11.38
N THR A 58 -11.86 -11.42 11.15
CA THR A 58 -11.27 -11.71 9.82
C THR A 58 -12.23 -12.57 8.99
N ASN A 59 -13.33 -11.97 8.58
CA ASN A 59 -14.43 -12.58 7.83
C ASN A 59 -14.63 -11.89 6.47
N ASP A 60 -15.70 -12.24 5.75
CA ASP A 60 -15.97 -11.70 4.42
C ASP A 60 -16.24 -10.18 4.44
N ASP A 61 -16.84 -9.63 5.50
CA ASP A 61 -17.01 -8.18 5.64
C ASP A 61 -15.65 -7.47 5.75
N PHE A 62 -14.70 -8.08 6.47
CA PHE A 62 -13.33 -7.57 6.53
C PHE A 62 -12.63 -7.64 5.17
N ALA A 63 -12.76 -8.77 4.47
CA ALA A 63 -12.19 -8.93 3.13
C ALA A 63 -12.78 -7.91 2.14
N ASP A 64 -14.09 -7.65 2.21
CA ASP A 64 -14.77 -6.68 1.36
C ASP A 64 -14.25 -5.25 1.58
N VAL A 65 -14.06 -4.85 2.85
CA VAL A 65 -13.45 -3.56 3.18
C VAL A 65 -12.03 -3.44 2.60
N VAL A 66 -11.20 -4.48 2.73
CA VAL A 66 -9.83 -4.49 2.20
C VAL A 66 -9.83 -4.39 0.67
N CYS A 67 -10.65 -5.20 0.00
CA CYS A 67 -10.79 -5.17 -1.45
C CYS A 67 -11.23 -3.79 -1.94
N HIS A 68 -12.19 -3.16 -1.26
CA HIS A 68 -12.65 -1.81 -1.59
C HIS A 68 -11.57 -0.74 -1.39
N GLN A 69 -10.75 -0.84 -0.34
CA GLN A 69 -9.61 0.08 -0.14
C GLN A 69 -8.57 -0.02 -1.26
N LEU A 70 -8.42 -1.21 -1.85
CA LEU A 70 -7.52 -1.45 -2.99
C LEU A 70 -8.14 -1.11 -4.35
N GLY A 71 -9.40 -0.67 -4.38
CA GLY A 71 -10.12 -0.31 -5.60
C GLY A 71 -10.76 -1.49 -6.33
N TYR A 72 -10.88 -2.63 -5.67
CA TYR A 72 -11.66 -3.78 -6.13
C TYR A 72 -13.10 -3.70 -5.60
N THR A 73 -13.91 -4.70 -5.97
CA THR A 73 -15.30 -4.86 -5.53
C THR A 73 -15.50 -6.29 -5.10
N GLY A 74 -16.17 -6.50 -3.96
CA GLY A 74 -16.31 -7.83 -3.38
C GLY A 74 -15.01 -8.29 -2.74
N GLY A 75 -15.13 -8.95 -1.59
CA GLY A 75 -14.03 -9.63 -0.93
C GLY A 75 -14.54 -10.87 -0.22
N GLU A 76 -13.76 -11.94 -0.30
CA GLU A 76 -14.04 -13.20 0.39
C GLU A 76 -12.85 -13.55 1.25
N SER A 77 -13.12 -13.93 2.49
CA SER A 77 -12.09 -14.41 3.40
C SER A 77 -11.79 -15.87 3.09
N SER A 78 -10.57 -16.13 2.63
CA SER A 78 -10.04 -17.50 2.62
C SER A 78 -9.58 -17.81 4.04
N LYS A 79 -10.45 -18.42 4.84
CA LYS A 79 -10.00 -19.05 6.09
C LYS A 79 -9.11 -20.22 5.67
N SER A 80 -7.79 -20.03 5.72
CA SER A 80 -6.86 -21.15 5.60
C SER A 80 -7.17 -22.11 6.74
N GLY A 81 -7.89 -23.17 6.41
CA GLY A 81 -8.36 -24.16 7.37
C GLY A 81 -7.17 -24.83 8.04
N TYR A 82 -7.08 -24.67 9.35
CA TYR A 82 -6.35 -25.61 10.20
C TYR A 82 -7.25 -26.82 10.50
#